data_AF-A0A1I2QBN8-F1
#
_entry.id   AF-A0A1I2QBN8-F1
#
_cell.length_a   1.000
_cell.length_b   1.000
_cell.length_c   1.000
_cell.angle_alpha   90.00
_cell.angle_beta   90.00
_cell.angle_gamma   90.00
#
_symmetry.space_group_name_H-M   'P 1'
#
loop_
_entity.id
_entity.type
_entity.pdbx_description
1 polymer ?
#
loop_
_entity_poly.entity_id
_entity_poly.type
_entity_poly.pdbx_seq_one_letter_code
_entity_poly.pdbx_strand_id
1 'polypeptide(L)'
;MAAQHPSRPTSDDFTASRRAFLSALALSPAVAPVIRNEVIGPLGHEAQPLSILRPTDNPLVLRRSGSGRDLSRFRYHNAECFFASIEGGIIRHGSDLLYYTGIVIQLGLSSHLLDVGFDDGWCARHLGLYVAKSLAYANVTGLDHRVPEMDRLADILSPYSLWRYPDWDGERAVCTYSPADICKLTRALLDRVGDITGHRRSSDGVTASHD
;
A
#
# COMPACT_ATOMS: atom_id res chain seq x y z
N MET A 1 63.14 26.42 -0.12
CA MET A 1 62.57 25.55 -1.17
C MET A 1 61.97 24.34 -0.46
N ALA A 2 60.69 24.06 -0.71
CA ALA A 2 59.89 22.89 -0.30
C ALA A 2 59.62 22.70 1.22
N ALA A 3 58.47 22.22 1.67
CA ALA A 3 57.11 22.11 1.13
C ALA A 3 56.24 21.71 2.35
N GLN A 4 55.04 22.27 2.45
CA GLN A 4 54.04 21.95 3.48
C GLN A 4 52.99 20.98 2.94
N HIS A 5 52.36 20.25 3.88
CA HIS A 5 51.18 19.37 3.80
C HIS A 5 51.37 17.89 3.41
N PRO A 6 50.45 16.99 3.82
CA PRO A 6 49.50 17.02 4.95
C PRO A 6 49.42 15.73 5.78
N SER A 7 48.83 15.88 6.98
CA SER A 7 48.40 14.83 7.90
C SER A 7 47.40 13.85 7.31
N ARG A 8 47.52 12.59 7.72
CA ARG A 8 46.73 11.41 7.37
C ARG A 8 45.48 11.33 8.27
N PRO A 9 44.25 11.27 7.74
CA PRO A 9 43.11 10.81 8.52
C PRO A 9 42.94 9.29 8.45
N THR A 10 42.47 8.77 9.57
CA THR A 10 42.27 7.39 9.99
C THR A 10 41.06 6.73 9.33
N SER A 11 41.17 5.42 9.14
CA SER A 11 40.15 4.49 8.63
C SER A 11 38.98 4.27 9.59
N ASP A 12 37.80 4.14 8.97
CA ASP A 12 36.63 3.30 9.24
C ASP A 12 36.04 3.35 10.66
N ASP A 13 34.89 4.00 10.92
CA ASP A 13 33.62 4.07 10.18
C ASP A 13 32.87 2.73 10.11
N PHE A 14 32.51 2.16 11.27
CA PHE A 14 31.45 1.15 11.37
C PHE A 14 30.88 1.07 12.79
N THR A 15 30.30 2.14 13.31
CA THR A 15 29.29 2.04 14.38
C THR A 15 28.55 3.35 14.59
N ALA A 16 27.23 3.25 14.74
CA ALA A 16 26.30 4.29 15.17
C ALA A 16 25.71 5.23 14.10
N SER A 17 24.59 4.80 13.49
CA SER A 17 23.49 5.73 13.20
C SER A 17 22.15 4.98 13.10
N ARG A 18 21.62 4.56 14.26
CA ARG A 18 20.25 4.03 14.43
C ARG A 18 19.30 5.04 15.11
N ARG A 19 19.66 6.33 15.13
CA ARG A 19 18.87 7.39 15.75
C ARG A 19 19.01 8.71 14.99
N ALA A 20 18.36 8.83 13.84
CA ALA A 20 18.20 10.13 13.18
C ALA A 20 17.12 10.12 12.10
N PHE A 21 15.88 9.68 12.37
CA PHE A 21 14.75 10.01 11.47
C PHE A 21 13.42 10.04 12.23
N LEU A 22 13.32 10.90 13.24
CA LEU A 22 12.04 11.37 13.76
C LEU A 22 12.23 12.78 14.33
N SER A 23 11.80 13.79 13.59
CA SER A 23 11.24 15.05 14.12
C SER A 23 11.05 16.07 12.99
N ALA A 24 9.79 16.33 12.62
CA ALA A 24 9.28 17.69 12.39
C ALA A 24 7.81 17.61 11.92
N LEU A 25 6.88 17.84 12.84
CA LEU A 25 5.62 18.56 12.56
C LEU A 25 5.03 18.97 13.91
N ALA A 26 5.34 20.19 14.31
CA ALA A 26 4.61 20.89 15.36
C ALA A 26 3.36 21.52 14.74
N LEU A 27 2.24 21.52 15.48
CA LEU A 27 1.34 22.64 15.68
C LEU A 27 0.39 22.33 16.87
N SER A 28 0.14 23.37 17.66
CA SER A 28 -0.52 23.39 18.99
C SER A 28 -2.06 23.24 18.97
N PRO A 29 -2.75 23.15 20.12
CA PRO A 29 -4.06 22.51 20.28
C PRO A 29 -5.26 23.46 20.21
N ALA A 30 -6.46 22.93 19.90
CA ALA A 30 -7.72 23.49 20.37
C ALA A 30 -8.90 22.49 20.26
N VAL A 31 -9.50 22.22 21.44
CA VAL A 31 -10.92 22.01 21.75
C VAL A 31 -11.67 20.82 21.10
N ALA A 32 -12.08 19.89 21.98
CA ALA A 32 -13.00 18.78 21.71
C ALA A 32 -14.45 19.26 21.50
N PRO A 33 -15.28 18.43 20.84
CA PRO A 33 -16.44 17.92 21.57
C PRO A 33 -16.64 16.40 21.46
N VAL A 34 -17.14 15.87 22.57
CA VAL A 34 -17.79 14.57 22.77
C VAL A 34 -18.91 14.34 21.76
N ILE A 35 -19.00 13.18 21.08
CA ILE A 35 -20.24 12.38 20.88
C ILE A 35 -19.90 10.88 20.68
N ARG A 36 -20.32 10.09 21.68
CA ARG A 36 -20.93 8.74 21.69
C ARG A 36 -20.39 7.62 20.77
N ASN A 37 -19.70 6.67 21.41
CA ASN A 37 -19.53 5.28 20.98
C ASN A 37 -20.90 4.60 20.84
N GLU A 38 -21.20 4.04 19.66
CA GLU A 38 -22.13 2.91 19.56
C GLU A 38 -21.33 1.65 19.23
N VAL A 39 -21.38 0.73 20.20
CA VAL A 39 -20.97 -0.66 20.09
C VAL A 39 -21.98 -1.37 19.20
N ILE A 40 -21.52 -2.00 18.12
CA ILE A 40 -22.29 -3.06 17.46
C ILE A 40 -21.36 -4.26 17.28
N GLY A 41 -21.65 -5.30 18.06
CA GLY A 41 -21.10 -6.64 17.94
C GLY A 41 -21.71 -7.44 16.77
N PRO A 42 -21.41 -8.75 16.67
CA PRO A 42 -21.00 -9.38 15.42
C PRO A 42 -22.13 -10.07 14.63
N LEU A 43 -21.76 -10.48 13.42
CA LEU A 43 -22.48 -11.26 12.39
C LEU A 43 -23.37 -10.48 11.40
N GLY A 44 -23.01 -10.62 10.12
CA GLY A 44 -23.85 -10.25 8.97
C GLY A 44 -23.59 -8.84 8.47
N HIS A 45 -22.64 -8.68 7.56
CA HIS A 45 -22.61 -7.51 6.70
C HIS A 45 -22.68 -7.97 5.25
N GLU A 46 -23.90 -7.87 4.72
CA GLU A 46 -24.11 -7.59 3.31
C GLU A 46 -23.15 -6.48 2.87
N ALA A 47 -22.58 -6.64 1.68
CA ALA A 47 -21.68 -5.69 1.07
C ALA A 47 -22.30 -4.28 1.12
N GLN A 48 -21.77 -3.42 2.00
CA GLN A 48 -22.24 -2.06 2.20
C GLN A 48 -22.01 -1.26 0.91
N PRO A 49 -23.05 -0.94 0.12
CA PRO A 49 -22.88 -0.13 -1.06
C PRO A 49 -22.84 1.34 -0.62
N LEU A 50 -21.87 2.09 -1.17
CA LEU A 50 -21.91 3.55 -1.32
C LEU A 50 -21.75 4.46 -0.08
N SER A 51 -21.68 3.95 1.16
CA SER A 51 -21.43 4.81 2.34
C SER A 51 -19.97 5.27 2.52
N ILE A 52 -19.05 4.77 1.67
CA ILE A 52 -17.60 5.07 1.71
C ILE A 52 -17.28 6.46 1.14
N LEU A 53 -18.18 7.03 0.34
CA LEU A 53 -18.14 8.41 -0.11
C LEU A 53 -18.95 9.28 0.85
N ARG A 54 -18.55 9.35 2.13
CA ARG A 54 -19.02 10.48 2.94
C ARG A 54 -18.54 11.75 2.25
N PRO A 55 -19.41 12.73 1.99
CA PRO A 55 -18.98 14.01 1.48
C PRO A 55 -17.97 14.59 2.46
N THR A 56 -16.68 14.59 2.10
CA THR A 56 -15.78 15.58 2.65
C THR A 56 -16.33 16.93 2.26
N ASP A 57 -16.27 17.94 3.14
CA ASP A 57 -16.82 19.29 2.90
C ASP A 57 -16.25 19.98 1.64
N ASN A 58 -15.25 19.35 1.00
CA ASN A 58 -14.78 19.67 -0.33
C ASN A 58 -15.02 18.46 -1.26
N PRO A 59 -15.76 18.61 -2.37
CA PRO A 59 -15.95 17.53 -3.33
C PRO A 59 -14.59 17.11 -3.92
N LEU A 60 -14.31 15.82 -3.91
CA LEU A 60 -13.10 15.28 -4.53
C LEU A 60 -13.21 15.41 -6.06
N VAL A 61 -12.49 16.38 -6.62
CA VAL A 61 -12.40 16.55 -8.08
C VAL A 61 -11.22 15.73 -8.61
N LEU A 62 -11.53 14.67 -9.35
CA LEU A 62 -10.51 13.84 -9.99
C LEU A 62 -9.96 14.55 -11.23
N ARG A 63 -8.63 14.67 -11.30
CA ARG A 63 -7.95 15.28 -12.43
C ARG A 63 -6.74 14.47 -12.83
N ARG A 64 -6.83 13.80 -13.98
CA ARG A 64 -5.69 13.12 -14.60
C ARG A 64 -4.57 14.11 -14.88
N SER A 65 -3.33 13.68 -14.65
CA SER A 65 -2.13 14.47 -14.89
C SER A 65 -0.98 13.56 -15.32
N GLY A 66 0.01 14.12 -16.03
CA GLY A 66 1.22 13.38 -16.41
C GLY A 66 1.98 12.86 -15.18
N SER A 67 2.13 13.69 -14.14
CA SER A 67 2.78 13.29 -12.89
C SER A 67 2.01 12.21 -12.13
N GLY A 68 0.68 12.26 -12.12
CA GLY A 68 -0.17 11.21 -11.55
C GLY A 68 0.01 9.88 -12.31
N ARG A 69 0.08 9.94 -13.64
CA ARG A 69 0.36 8.78 -14.49
C ARG A 69 1.74 8.18 -14.26
N ASP A 70 2.77 9.01 -14.08
CA ASP A 70 4.13 8.56 -13.78
C ASP A 70 4.21 7.87 -12.42
N LEU A 71 3.62 8.48 -11.38
CA LEU A 71 3.57 7.89 -10.05
C LEU A 71 2.74 6.61 -10.02
N SER A 72 1.62 6.59 -10.76
CA SER A 72 0.80 5.40 -10.97
C SER A 72 1.63 4.24 -11.53
N ARG A 73 2.39 4.48 -12.60
CA ARG A 73 3.29 3.48 -13.20
C ARG A 73 4.37 3.01 -12.23
N PHE A 74 4.98 3.94 -11.50
CA PHE A 74 6.00 3.62 -10.49
C PHE A 74 5.44 2.72 -9.39
N ARG A 75 4.23 3.00 -8.88
CA ARG A 75 3.58 2.17 -7.87
C ARG A 75 3.21 0.79 -8.39
N TYR A 76 2.69 0.71 -9.62
CA TYR A 76 2.41 -0.57 -10.27
C TYR A 76 3.66 -1.44 -10.36
N HIS A 77 4.77 -0.87 -10.86
CA HIS A 77 6.03 -1.59 -10.98
C HIS A 77 6.57 -2.05 -9.62
N ASN A 78 6.50 -1.20 -8.59
CA ASN A 78 6.88 -1.63 -7.24
C ASN A 78 5.97 -2.75 -6.71
N ALA A 79 4.67 -2.69 -6.98
CA ALA A 79 3.75 -3.76 -6.59
C ALA A 79 4.18 -5.11 -7.19
N GLU A 80 4.52 -5.13 -8.49
CA GLU A 80 5.06 -6.31 -9.17
C GLU A 80 6.39 -6.79 -8.56
N CYS A 81 7.31 -5.88 -8.23
CA CYS A 81 8.59 -6.24 -7.59
C CYS A 81 8.41 -6.87 -6.21
N PHE A 82 7.54 -6.31 -5.37
CA PHE A 82 7.21 -6.91 -4.07
C PHE A 82 6.48 -8.25 -4.25
N PHE A 83 5.56 -8.32 -5.22
CA PHE A 83 4.80 -9.52 -5.51
C PHE A 83 5.68 -10.69 -5.95
N ALA A 84 6.77 -10.44 -6.68
CA ALA A 84 7.72 -11.49 -7.08
C ALA A 84 8.27 -12.30 -5.89
N SER A 85 8.42 -11.69 -4.71
CA SER A 85 8.83 -12.40 -3.49
C SER A 85 7.75 -13.33 -2.93
N ILE A 86 6.48 -12.98 -3.12
CA ILE A 86 5.34 -13.82 -2.73
C ILE A 86 5.16 -14.94 -3.77
N GLU A 87 5.17 -14.59 -5.05
CA GLU A 87 5.01 -15.52 -6.19
C GLU A 87 6.11 -16.59 -6.22
N GLY A 88 7.37 -16.18 -5.99
CA GLY A 88 8.50 -17.11 -5.87
C GLY A 88 8.53 -17.90 -4.56
N GLY A 89 7.57 -17.67 -3.65
CA GLY A 89 7.51 -18.32 -2.35
C GLY A 89 8.72 -18.01 -1.48
N ILE A 90 9.29 -16.81 -1.56
CA ILE A 90 10.31 -16.37 -0.59
C ILE A 90 9.61 -16.02 0.73
N ILE A 91 8.49 -15.30 0.64
CA ILE A 91 7.61 -15.00 1.77
C ILE A 91 6.47 -16.02 1.76
N ARG A 92 6.46 -16.95 2.72
CA ARG A 92 5.58 -18.13 2.64
C ARG A 92 4.40 -18.15 3.61
N HIS A 93 4.54 -17.59 4.82
CA HIS A 93 3.59 -17.87 5.90
C HIS A 93 3.42 -16.72 6.88
N GLY A 94 2.32 -16.77 7.63
CA GLY A 94 2.10 -15.97 8.82
C GLY A 94 1.99 -14.47 8.56
N SER A 95 2.39 -13.70 9.57
CA SER A 95 2.25 -12.24 9.60
C SER A 95 3.01 -11.55 8.46
N ASP A 96 4.20 -12.04 8.11
CA ASP A 96 5.01 -11.45 7.04
C ASP A 96 4.34 -11.56 5.67
N LEU A 97 3.72 -12.71 5.36
CA LEU A 97 2.97 -12.88 4.13
C LEU A 97 1.82 -11.87 4.03
N LEU A 98 1.07 -11.68 5.11
CA LEU A 98 -0.06 -10.75 5.13
C LEU A 98 0.41 -9.29 5.05
N TYR A 99 1.52 -8.95 5.73
CA TYR A 99 2.10 -7.62 5.64
C TYR A 99 2.56 -7.28 4.22
N TYR A 100 3.32 -8.17 3.59
CA TYR A 100 3.78 -7.98 2.21
C TYR A 100 2.63 -7.98 1.21
N THR A 101 1.63 -8.83 1.41
CA THR A 101 0.41 -8.84 0.58
C THR A 101 -0.31 -7.50 0.66
N GLY A 102 -0.47 -6.95 1.87
CA GLY A 102 -1.06 -5.63 2.07
C GLY A 102 -0.29 -4.51 1.36
N ILE A 103 1.04 -4.54 1.39
CA ILE A 103 1.89 -3.59 0.63
C ILE A 103 1.59 -3.70 -0.87
N VAL A 104 1.63 -4.92 -1.42
CA VAL A 104 1.44 -5.17 -2.86
C VAL A 104 0.07 -4.66 -3.30
N ILE A 105 -0.99 -5.07 -2.59
CA ILE A 105 -2.36 -4.67 -2.92
C ILE A 105 -2.52 -3.15 -2.81
N GLN A 106 -2.00 -2.52 -1.74
CA GLN A 106 -2.11 -1.08 -1.57
C GLN A 106 -1.36 -0.31 -2.68
N LEU A 107 -0.19 -0.78 -3.10
CA LEU A 107 0.55 -0.20 -4.23
C LEU A 107 -0.23 -0.35 -5.55
N GLY A 108 -0.83 -1.51 -5.80
CA GLY A 108 -1.67 -1.74 -6.99
C GLY A 108 -2.92 -0.85 -7.00
N LEU A 109 -3.67 -0.80 -5.90
CA LEU A 109 -4.87 0.03 -5.79
C LEU A 109 -4.56 1.52 -5.92
N SER A 110 -3.50 1.98 -5.25
CA SER A 110 -3.11 3.39 -5.34
C SER A 110 -2.50 3.74 -6.70
N SER A 111 -1.95 2.78 -7.45
CA SER A 111 -1.60 2.97 -8.85
C SER A 111 -2.84 3.33 -9.68
N HIS A 112 -3.92 2.54 -9.58
CA HIS A 112 -5.19 2.84 -10.25
C HIS A 112 -5.75 4.21 -9.85
N LEU A 113 -5.78 4.51 -8.55
CA LEU A 113 -6.35 5.76 -8.04
C LEU A 113 -5.58 7.00 -8.56
N LEU A 114 -4.25 6.94 -8.59
CA LEU A 114 -3.45 8.02 -9.18
C LEU A 114 -3.70 8.15 -10.70
N ASP A 115 -3.92 7.03 -11.39
CA ASP A 115 -4.20 7.02 -12.83
C ASP A 115 -5.53 7.70 -13.18
N VAL A 116 -6.56 7.49 -12.36
CA VAL A 116 -7.87 8.12 -12.55
C VAL A 116 -7.91 9.57 -12.02
N GLY A 117 -6.85 10.02 -11.35
CA GLY A 117 -6.63 11.43 -11.01
C GLY A 117 -6.83 11.80 -9.55
N PHE A 118 -6.70 10.85 -8.62
CA PHE A 118 -6.59 11.18 -7.20
C PHE A 118 -5.26 11.87 -6.92
N ASP A 119 -5.27 12.82 -5.98
CA ASP A 119 -4.05 13.38 -5.42
C ASP A 119 -3.37 12.38 -4.48
N ASP A 120 -2.04 12.32 -4.51
CA ASP A 120 -1.30 11.36 -3.69
C ASP A 120 -1.38 11.67 -2.19
N GLY A 121 -1.27 12.95 -1.83
CA GLY A 121 -1.43 13.41 -0.46
C GLY A 121 -2.82 13.14 0.08
N TRP A 122 -3.85 13.28 -0.78
CA TRP A 122 -5.20 12.87 -0.46
C TRP A 122 -5.30 11.36 -0.19
N CYS A 123 -4.72 10.52 -1.05
CA CYS A 123 -4.71 9.05 -0.86
C CYS A 123 -4.05 8.67 0.46
N ALA A 124 -2.88 9.24 0.76
CA ALA A 124 -2.14 8.98 1.99
C ALA A 124 -2.96 9.35 3.25
N ARG A 125 -3.66 10.49 3.21
CA ARG A 125 -4.45 10.97 4.36
C ARG A 125 -5.76 10.21 4.58
N HIS A 126 -6.44 9.81 3.51
CA HIS A 126 -7.81 9.28 3.60
C HIS A 126 -7.91 7.76 3.45
N LEU A 127 -6.97 7.15 2.74
CA LEU A 127 -6.90 5.70 2.50
C LEU A 127 -5.77 5.08 3.32
N GLY A 128 -4.59 5.71 3.32
CA GLY A 128 -3.45 5.29 4.14
C GLY A 128 -3.13 3.81 3.97
N LEU A 129 -3.27 3.05 5.07
CA LEU A 129 -2.96 1.62 5.14
C LEU A 129 -4.20 0.72 5.06
N TYR A 130 -5.38 1.28 4.79
CA TYR A 130 -6.66 0.57 4.80
C TYR A 130 -7.00 0.02 3.41
N VAL A 131 -6.67 -1.24 3.18
CA VAL A 131 -6.81 -1.93 1.90
C VAL A 131 -8.27 -1.98 1.42
N ALA A 132 -9.22 -2.35 2.29
CA ALA A 132 -10.64 -2.44 1.98
C ALA A 132 -11.20 -1.10 1.49
N LYS A 133 -10.79 -0.01 2.15
CA LYS A 133 -11.19 1.34 1.76
C LYS A 133 -10.61 1.71 0.40
N SER A 134 -9.33 1.45 0.17
CA SER A 134 -8.69 1.67 -1.13
C SER A 134 -9.38 0.88 -2.25
N LEU A 135 -9.75 -0.37 -2.00
CA LEU A 135 -10.42 -1.24 -2.97
C LEU A 135 -11.80 -0.71 -3.33
N ALA A 136 -12.57 -0.28 -2.34
CA ALA A 136 -13.87 0.33 -2.59
C ALA A 136 -13.78 1.59 -3.46
N TYR A 137 -12.84 2.51 -3.14
CA TYR A 137 -12.60 3.70 -3.96
C TYR A 137 -12.16 3.34 -5.38
N ALA A 138 -11.25 2.36 -5.53
CA ALA A 138 -10.82 1.92 -6.85
C ALA A 138 -11.98 1.34 -7.67
N ASN A 139 -12.83 0.51 -7.04
CA ASN A 139 -13.97 -0.11 -7.71
C ASN A 139 -15.02 0.90 -8.18
N VAL A 140 -15.36 1.92 -7.37
CA VAL A 140 -16.31 2.96 -7.79
C VAL A 140 -15.72 3.94 -8.82
N THR A 141 -14.40 3.97 -8.97
CA THR A 141 -13.70 4.82 -9.95
C THR A 141 -13.18 4.06 -11.16
N GLY A 142 -13.71 2.85 -11.40
CA GLY A 142 -13.55 2.14 -12.67
C GLY A 142 -12.63 0.91 -12.66
N LEU A 143 -12.05 0.53 -11.51
CA LEU A 143 -11.32 -0.75 -11.43
C LEU A 143 -12.28 -1.94 -11.61
N ASP A 144 -13.45 -1.86 -10.98
CA ASP A 144 -14.53 -2.85 -11.02
C ASP A 144 -14.06 -4.30 -10.74
N HIS A 145 -13.09 -4.47 -9.84
CA HIS A 145 -12.62 -5.77 -9.35
C HIS A 145 -13.49 -6.23 -8.17
N ARG A 146 -14.71 -6.70 -8.46
CA ARG A 146 -15.73 -7.10 -7.47
C ARG A 146 -15.72 -8.61 -7.22
N VAL A 147 -14.59 -9.09 -6.70
CA VAL A 147 -14.41 -10.50 -6.32
C VAL A 147 -14.64 -10.62 -4.81
N PRO A 148 -15.66 -11.37 -4.34
CA PRO A 148 -15.97 -11.46 -2.90
C PRO A 148 -14.80 -11.91 -2.03
N GLU A 149 -13.96 -12.80 -2.56
CA GLU A 149 -12.76 -13.28 -1.89
C GLU A 149 -11.73 -12.17 -1.69
N MET A 150 -11.60 -11.26 -2.67
CA MET A 150 -10.74 -10.09 -2.58
C MET A 150 -11.28 -9.08 -1.57
N ASP A 151 -12.59 -8.85 -1.50
CA ASP A 151 -13.20 -7.99 -0.48
C ASP A 151 -12.89 -8.51 0.93
N ARG A 152 -13.08 -9.82 1.17
CA ARG A 152 -12.75 -10.45 2.47
C ARG A 152 -11.26 -10.38 2.78
N LEU A 153 -10.39 -10.60 1.80
CA LEU A 153 -8.95 -10.47 1.99
C LEU A 153 -8.57 -9.02 2.32
N ALA A 154 -9.16 -8.05 1.64
CA ALA A 154 -8.95 -6.63 1.88
C ALA A 154 -9.38 -6.22 3.30
N ASP A 155 -10.48 -6.78 3.81
CA ASP A 155 -10.93 -6.58 5.20
C ASP A 155 -9.91 -7.14 6.21
N ILE A 156 -9.43 -8.37 6.02
CA ILE A 156 -8.39 -8.99 6.87
C ILE A 156 -7.10 -8.16 6.87
N LEU A 157 -6.74 -7.61 5.72
CA LEU A 157 -5.53 -6.80 5.55
C LEU A 157 -5.69 -5.36 6.02
N SER A 158 -6.84 -4.92 6.56
CA SER A 158 -7.06 -3.52 6.89
C SER A 158 -6.97 -3.22 8.39
N PRO A 159 -6.08 -2.30 8.85
CA PRO A 159 -4.93 -1.76 8.13
C PRO A 159 -3.76 -2.75 8.08
N TYR A 160 -2.99 -2.76 6.99
CA TYR A 160 -2.03 -3.85 6.80
C TYR A 160 -0.82 -3.76 7.72
N SER A 161 -0.58 -2.61 8.36
CA SER A 161 0.48 -2.44 9.38
C SER A 161 0.33 -3.36 10.58
N LEU A 162 -0.87 -3.83 10.88
CA LEU A 162 -1.10 -4.78 11.98
C LEU A 162 -0.21 -6.02 11.82
N TRP A 163 -0.03 -6.47 10.58
CA TRP A 163 0.74 -7.65 10.24
C TRP A 163 2.26 -7.44 10.33
N ARG A 164 2.74 -6.20 10.51
CA ARG A 164 4.17 -5.93 10.75
C ARG A 164 4.59 -6.19 12.20
N TYR A 165 3.68 -5.95 13.15
CA TYR A 165 3.94 -6.05 14.58
C TYR A 165 2.86 -6.91 15.24
N PRO A 166 3.01 -8.25 15.24
CA PRO A 166 2.00 -9.17 15.74
C PRO A 166 1.62 -8.99 17.22
N ASP A 167 2.51 -8.39 18.01
CA ASP A 167 2.34 -8.30 19.47
C ASP A 167 1.69 -6.98 19.95
N TRP A 168 1.41 -6.03 19.06
CA TRP A 168 0.98 -4.68 19.45
C TRP A 168 -0.53 -4.53 19.67
N ASP A 169 -1.35 -5.29 18.94
CA ASP A 169 -2.82 -5.19 18.97
C ASP A 169 -3.45 -6.55 19.27
N GLY A 170 -4.52 -6.54 20.07
CA GLY A 170 -5.26 -7.69 20.59
C GLY A 170 -5.88 -8.64 19.55
N GLU A 171 -7.11 -9.12 19.76
CA GLU A 171 -7.72 -10.18 18.95
C GLU A 171 -7.79 -9.81 17.46
N ARG A 172 -7.15 -10.62 16.60
CA ARG A 172 -7.05 -10.39 15.15
C ARG A 172 -8.02 -11.25 14.39
N ALA A 173 -8.45 -10.77 13.23
CA ALA A 173 -9.10 -11.62 12.26
C ALA A 173 -8.15 -12.76 11.87
N VAL A 174 -8.63 -14.00 12.00
CA VAL A 174 -7.88 -15.18 11.56
C VAL A 174 -7.94 -15.22 10.04
N CYS A 175 -6.78 -15.12 9.38
CA CYS A 175 -6.71 -15.35 7.95
C CYS A 175 -6.90 -16.84 7.67
N THR A 176 -7.98 -17.19 6.95
CA THR A 176 -8.31 -18.57 6.57
C THR A 176 -7.82 -18.94 5.18
N TYR A 177 -7.27 -17.98 4.43
CA TYR A 177 -6.74 -18.23 3.09
C TYR A 177 -5.39 -18.96 3.14
N SER A 178 -5.20 -19.91 2.22
CA SER A 178 -3.89 -20.52 2.02
C SER A 178 -2.93 -19.51 1.36
N PRO A 179 -1.61 -19.66 1.51
CA PRO A 179 -0.63 -18.85 0.77
C PRO A 179 -0.84 -18.88 -0.75
N ALA A 180 -1.29 -20.01 -1.29
CA ALA A 180 -1.59 -20.15 -2.71
C ALA A 180 -2.81 -19.32 -3.13
N ASP A 181 -3.84 -19.26 -2.29
CA ASP A 181 -5.03 -18.43 -2.57
C ASP A 181 -4.70 -16.94 -2.47
N ILE A 182 -3.91 -16.54 -1.47
CA ILE A 182 -3.42 -15.17 -1.33
C ILE A 182 -2.62 -14.75 -2.57
N CYS A 183 -1.71 -15.61 -3.04
CA CYS A 183 -0.93 -15.37 -4.24
C CYS A 183 -1.83 -15.18 -5.48
N LYS A 184 -2.80 -16.09 -5.70
CA LYS A 184 -3.75 -16.01 -6.81
C LYS A 184 -4.61 -14.76 -6.79
N LEU A 185 -5.19 -14.42 -5.63
CA LEU A 185 -6.02 -13.23 -5.47
C LEU A 185 -5.22 -11.95 -5.74
N THR A 186 -4.00 -11.88 -5.20
CA THR A 186 -3.11 -10.73 -5.40
C THR A 186 -2.72 -10.57 -6.87
N ARG A 187 -2.37 -11.67 -7.55
CA ARG A 187 -2.08 -11.68 -8.99
C ARG A 187 -3.28 -11.18 -9.80
N ALA A 188 -4.46 -11.72 -9.55
CA ALA A 188 -5.68 -11.34 -10.28
C ALA A 188 -6.02 -9.85 -10.14
N LEU A 189 -5.76 -9.26 -8.97
CA LEU A 189 -5.91 -7.82 -8.77
C LEU A 189 -4.86 -7.02 -9.56
N LEU A 190 -3.58 -7.43 -9.50
CA LEU A 190 -2.52 -6.74 -10.25
C LEU A 190 -2.75 -6.82 -11.75
N ASP A 191 -3.16 -7.97 -12.28
CA ASP A 191 -3.54 -8.11 -13.68
C ASP A 191 -4.67 -7.14 -14.04
N ARG A 192 -5.71 -7.08 -13.21
CA ARG A 192 -6.82 -6.15 -13.44
C ARG A 192 -6.38 -4.68 -13.40
N VAL A 193 -5.51 -4.31 -12.48
CA VAL A 193 -4.93 -2.95 -12.43
C VAL A 193 -4.11 -2.69 -13.68
N GLY A 194 -3.27 -3.63 -14.11
CA GLY A 194 -2.47 -3.55 -15.32
C GLY A 194 -3.34 -3.37 -16.57
N ASP A 195 -4.42 -4.14 -16.70
CA ASP A 195 -5.37 -4.06 -17.81
C ASP A 195 -6.07 -2.70 -17.89
N ILE A 196 -6.53 -2.16 -16.75
CA ILE A 196 -7.27 -0.90 -16.70
C ILE A 196 -6.36 0.30 -16.89
N THR A 197 -5.18 0.27 -16.29
CA THR A 197 -4.22 1.37 -16.40
C THR A 197 -3.42 1.28 -17.70
N GLY A 198 -3.25 0.10 -18.30
CA GLY A 198 -2.31 -0.14 -19.40
C GLY A 198 -0.84 -0.18 -18.97
N HIS A 199 -0.56 -0.26 -17.66
CA HIS A 199 0.80 -0.50 -17.18
C HIS A 199 1.16 -1.96 -17.43
N ARG A 200 2.38 -2.18 -17.92
CA ARG A 200 2.89 -3.53 -18.16
C ARG A 200 3.73 -3.97 -16.98
N ARG A 201 3.65 -5.26 -16.65
CA ARG A 201 4.69 -5.91 -15.87
C ARG A 201 6.01 -5.70 -16.62
N SER A 202 7.04 -5.24 -15.93
CA SER A 202 8.37 -5.24 -16.53
C SER A 202 8.69 -6.69 -16.85
N SER A 203 8.77 -7.02 -18.13
CA SER A 203 9.45 -8.22 -18.56
C SER A 203 10.90 -8.06 -18.11
N ASP A 204 11.38 -8.92 -17.23
CA ASP A 204 12.80 -9.02 -16.92
C ASP A 204 13.61 -8.93 -18.22
N GLY A 205 14.67 -8.12 -18.22
CA GLY A 205 15.44 -7.78 -19.41
C GLY A 205 15.87 -9.02 -20.20
N VAL A 206 15.17 -9.31 -21.29
CA VAL A 206 15.66 -10.16 -22.37
C VAL A 206 16.19 -9.22 -23.45
N THR A 207 17.47 -8.85 -23.28
CA THR A 207 18.48 -8.83 -24.34
C THR A 207 19.85 -8.87 -23.65
N ALA A 208 20.27 -10.06 -23.22
CA ALA A 208 21.70 -10.34 -23.21
C ALA A 208 22.10 -10.44 -24.69
N SER A 209 22.62 -9.35 -25.26
CA SER A 209 23.39 -9.42 -26.49
C SER A 209 24.58 -10.34 -26.24
N HIS A 210 24.57 -11.50 -26.89
CA HIS A 210 25.79 -12.18 -27.29
C HIS A 210 25.95 -11.88 -28.78
N ASP A 211 26.79 -10.88 -29.05
CA ASP A 211 27.61 -10.83 -30.26
C ASP A 211 29.08 -10.96 -29.79
#